data_AF-A0A8T2XZ28-F1
#
_entry.id   AF-A0A8T2XZ28-F1
#
_cell.length_a   1.000
_cell.length_b   1.000
_cell.length_c   1.000
_cell.angle_alpha   90.00
_cell.angle_beta   90.00
_cell.angle_gamma   90.00
#
_symmetry.space_group_name_H-M   'P 1'
#
loop_
_entity.id
_entity.type
_entity.pdbx_description
1 polymer ?
#
loop_
_entity_poly.entity_id
_entity_poly.type
_entity_poly.pdbx_seq_one_letter_code
_entity_poly.pdbx_strand_id
1 'polypeptide(L)'
;MLSGLMNFLRACFRPRPDRYVHTNSDTGGRQDGLLWYKDHGQHVNGEFSMAVVQANNLLEDQSQLESGSLSLNDSGPYGTFVGVYDGHGGPETSRYVNDHLFQHLKRFTLEQQSMSVEVIRKAFQATEEGFLSLVTKQWPVKPQIAAVGSCCLAGVICNGTLYIASLGDSRAVLGRVVKATGEVLSIQLSAEHNACIESVRQELQASHPDDPHIVVLKHNVWRVKGLIQVSRSIGDVYLKKAEFNREPLYAKFRLREPFKKPILSSEPSISVHQLQPHDQFVIFASDGLWEHLSNQKAVDIVQNHPRNGSARRLVKAALQEAAKKREMRYSDLKKIDRGVRRHFHDDITVIVVFLDSNFVASERDKEEPPFNSLMHTVTFNWNSYLNLAYVRKTLELEKYKYKLGKLSFLSSCLPACGLNFNFTRSNVSAVVNLGSGRFLYRVFMETLCTGSSPIWEANHKINNRAEREHLLLVWFSGLLLQSIVTLVVICCIGNTPCFVPPLILEQVTLHPPSPSPGTGKAPAV
;
A
#
# COMPACT_ATOMS: atom_id res chain seq x y z
N MET A 1 -19.14 3.94 48.16
CA MET A 1 -18.58 5.30 47.96
C MET A 1 -17.10 5.15 47.61
N LEU A 2 -16.57 5.97 46.70
CA LEU A 2 -15.23 5.89 46.05
C LEU A 2 -15.11 5.02 44.78
N SER A 3 -16.09 5.13 43.85
CA SER A 3 -15.91 4.77 42.43
C SER A 3 -16.08 5.98 41.48
N GLY A 4 -16.03 7.21 42.03
CA GLY A 4 -16.54 8.41 41.36
C GLY A 4 -15.53 9.51 41.02
N LEU A 5 -14.21 9.32 41.18
CA LEU A 5 -13.28 10.46 41.10
C LEU A 5 -12.03 10.30 40.22
N MET A 6 -11.85 9.22 39.45
CA MET A 6 -10.70 9.07 38.54
C MET A 6 -11.07 8.74 37.09
N ASN A 7 -12.29 9.11 36.66
CA ASN A 7 -12.66 9.24 35.24
C ASN A 7 -12.34 10.65 34.69
N PHE A 8 -11.41 11.36 35.32
CA PHE A 8 -10.98 12.69 34.92
C PHE A 8 -9.79 12.57 33.98
N LEU A 9 -10.06 12.85 32.70
CA LEU A 9 -9.15 13.19 31.59
C LEU A 9 -8.80 12.06 30.59
N ARG A 10 -9.15 12.35 29.32
CA ARG A 10 -8.78 11.68 28.05
C ARG A 10 -9.58 10.44 27.63
N ALA A 11 -10.79 10.68 27.16
CA ALA A 11 -11.33 9.98 26.00
C ALA A 11 -11.98 11.02 25.08
N CYS A 12 -11.51 11.04 23.84
CA CYS A 12 -11.76 12.08 22.86
C CYS A 12 -13.24 12.22 22.48
N PHE A 13 -13.63 13.49 22.35
CA PHE A 13 -14.83 14.07 21.76
C PHE A 13 -15.79 13.10 21.04
N ARG A 14 -16.89 12.75 21.71
CA ARG A 14 -18.17 12.41 21.06
C ARG A 14 -19.12 13.61 21.11
N PRO A 15 -19.91 13.89 20.07
CA PRO A 15 -20.98 14.87 20.16
C PRO A 15 -22.20 14.26 20.88
N ARG A 16 -22.66 14.90 21.96
CA ARG A 16 -24.02 14.75 22.49
C ARG A 16 -24.83 16.00 22.14
N PRO A 17 -26.13 15.86 21.82
CA PRO A 17 -26.98 17.00 21.52
C PRO A 17 -27.45 17.60 22.84
N ASP A 18 -26.98 18.79 23.20
CA ASP A 18 -27.85 19.94 23.53
C ASP A 18 -27.07 21.15 24.06
N ARG A 19 -27.64 22.31 23.72
CA ARG A 19 -27.45 23.67 24.26
C ARG A 19 -26.19 24.48 23.89
N TYR A 20 -26.49 25.48 23.05
CA TYR A 20 -25.77 26.74 22.82
C TYR A 20 -25.05 27.30 24.05
N VAL A 21 -23.74 27.47 23.95
CA VAL A 21 -22.99 28.59 24.54
C VAL A 21 -21.85 28.97 23.58
N HIS A 22 -21.82 30.23 23.16
CA HIS A 22 -20.78 30.82 22.33
C HIS A 22 -19.50 31.03 23.16
N THR A 23 -18.45 30.23 22.93
CA THR A 23 -17.07 30.57 23.27
C THR A 23 -16.11 30.05 22.19
N ASN A 24 -15.31 30.97 21.63
CA ASN A 24 -14.36 30.74 20.54
C ASN A 24 -13.17 29.85 20.97
N SER A 25 -13.31 28.53 20.85
CA SER A 25 -12.16 27.66 20.59
C SER A 25 -12.61 26.50 19.68
N ASP A 26 -12.11 26.46 18.44
CA ASP A 26 -12.49 25.51 17.38
C ASP A 26 -11.90 24.09 17.60
N THR A 27 -11.59 23.74 18.85
CA THR A 27 -10.81 22.56 19.20
C THR A 27 -11.53 21.25 18.87
N GLY A 28 -12.85 21.19 19.10
CA GLY A 28 -13.71 20.00 18.92
C GLY A 28 -14.54 19.93 17.64
N GLY A 29 -14.36 20.87 16.70
CA GLY A 29 -15.22 21.01 15.52
C GLY A 29 -16.59 21.62 15.82
N ARG A 30 -17.42 21.76 14.79
CA ARG A 30 -18.75 22.41 14.82
C ARG A 30 -19.81 21.47 14.25
N GLN A 31 -21.06 21.66 14.64
CA GLN A 31 -22.20 20.87 14.17
C GLN A 31 -23.32 21.78 13.64
N ASP A 32 -23.79 21.50 12.42
CA ASP A 32 -24.96 22.09 11.76
C ASP A 32 -25.94 20.96 11.39
N GLY A 33 -26.89 20.68 12.26
CA GLY A 33 -27.82 19.57 12.11
C GLY A 33 -27.10 18.21 12.05
N LEU A 34 -27.22 17.53 10.90
CA LEU A 34 -26.59 16.24 10.62
C LEU A 34 -25.15 16.35 10.09
N LEU A 35 -24.64 17.56 9.89
CA LEU A 35 -23.28 17.81 9.42
C LEU A 35 -22.40 18.20 10.62
N TRP A 36 -21.37 17.42 10.89
CA TRP A 36 -20.25 17.82 11.73
C TRP A 36 -19.06 18.22 10.86
N TYR A 37 -18.30 19.23 11.25
CA TYR A 37 -17.12 19.66 10.50
C TYR A 37 -16.08 20.35 11.37
N LYS A 38 -14.82 20.19 10.98
CA LYS A 38 -13.68 20.94 11.47
C LYS A 38 -13.05 21.64 10.27
N ASP A 39 -13.37 22.93 10.17
CA ASP A 39 -12.98 23.77 9.05
C ASP A 39 -11.44 23.92 8.95
N HIS A 40 -10.75 23.91 10.09
CA HIS A 40 -9.30 24.01 10.18
C HIS A 40 -8.75 23.18 11.36
N GLY A 41 -7.62 22.51 11.12
CA GLY A 41 -6.82 21.82 12.13
C GLY A 41 -5.35 21.77 11.68
N GLN A 42 -4.46 21.43 12.62
CA GLN A 42 -3.02 21.36 12.41
C GLN A 42 -2.52 19.92 12.61
N HIS A 43 -1.54 19.51 11.82
CA HIS A 43 -0.80 18.25 11.98
C HIS A 43 0.70 18.48 11.78
N VAL A 44 1.55 17.47 11.98
CA VAL A 44 3.02 17.61 11.97
C VAL A 44 3.54 18.25 10.68
N ASN A 45 2.82 18.10 9.56
CA ASN A 45 3.28 18.47 8.22
C ASN A 45 2.37 19.49 7.51
N GLY A 46 1.52 20.20 8.27
CA GLY A 46 0.67 21.26 7.73
C GLY A 46 -0.72 21.34 8.36
N GLU A 47 -1.70 21.64 7.52
CA GLU A 47 -3.09 21.88 7.91
C GLU A 47 -4.02 20.79 7.42
N PHE A 48 -5.18 20.64 8.05
CA PHE A 48 -6.23 19.77 7.56
C PHE A 48 -7.63 20.37 7.72
N SER A 49 -8.57 19.82 6.96
CA SER A 49 -10.01 20.09 7.09
C SER A 49 -10.77 18.76 7.12
N MET A 50 -11.84 18.70 7.91
CA MET A 50 -12.62 17.49 8.14
C MET A 50 -14.13 17.77 8.10
N ALA A 51 -14.92 16.86 7.54
CA ALA A 51 -16.38 16.95 7.57
C ALA A 51 -17.02 15.57 7.49
N VAL A 52 -18.11 15.39 8.22
CA VAL A 52 -18.93 14.18 8.24
C VAL A 52 -20.40 14.58 8.18
N VAL A 53 -21.18 14.06 7.24
CA VAL A 53 -22.64 14.22 7.22
C VAL A 53 -23.34 12.87 7.32
N GLN A 54 -24.30 12.80 8.24
CA GLN A 54 -25.09 11.61 8.48
C GLN A 54 -26.28 11.52 7.49
N ALA A 55 -26.45 10.35 6.88
CA ALA A 55 -27.61 9.92 6.12
C ALA A 55 -28.34 8.76 6.80
N ASN A 56 -27.60 7.78 7.33
CA ASN A 56 -28.15 6.58 7.97
C ASN A 56 -28.82 6.90 9.31
N ASN A 57 -29.73 6.05 9.78
CA ASN A 57 -30.39 6.27 11.08
C ASN A 57 -29.38 6.31 12.24
N LEU A 58 -28.36 5.47 12.18
CA LEU A 58 -27.14 5.58 12.96
C LEU A 58 -26.03 5.97 12.01
N LEU A 59 -25.18 6.93 12.37
CA LEU A 59 -23.97 7.24 11.62
C LEU A 59 -23.05 6.03 11.69
N GLU A 60 -22.84 5.37 10.55
CA GLU A 60 -22.02 4.16 10.44
C GLU A 60 -20.56 4.54 10.13
N ASP A 61 -20.34 5.60 9.35
CA ASP A 61 -19.03 6.22 9.13
C ASP A 61 -18.33 6.62 10.43
N GLN A 62 -17.04 6.34 10.52
CA GLN A 62 -16.11 6.87 11.53
C GLN A 62 -14.89 7.46 10.86
N SER A 63 -14.19 8.35 11.57
CA SER A 63 -13.00 9.01 11.04
C SER A 63 -12.10 9.53 12.14
N GLN A 64 -10.80 9.55 11.86
CA GLN A 64 -9.81 10.07 12.80
C GLN A 64 -8.60 10.66 12.09
N LEU A 65 -7.98 11.62 12.75
CA LEU A 65 -6.67 12.15 12.37
C LEU A 65 -5.85 12.30 13.65
N GLU A 66 -4.73 11.57 13.70
CA GLU A 66 -3.81 11.54 14.84
C GLU A 66 -2.44 12.01 14.37
N SER A 67 -1.86 12.98 15.06
CA SER A 67 -0.64 13.65 14.64
C SER A 67 0.34 13.75 15.80
N GLY A 68 1.58 13.31 15.60
CA GLY A 68 2.61 13.23 16.65
C GLY A 68 3.37 11.90 16.59
N SER A 69 3.72 11.34 17.75
CA SER A 69 4.41 10.04 17.80
C SER A 69 3.51 8.91 17.27
N LEU A 70 4.02 8.23 16.23
CA LEU A 70 3.44 7.05 15.61
C LEU A 70 3.88 5.76 16.33
N SER A 71 4.52 5.87 17.50
CA SER A 71 4.97 4.74 18.33
C SER A 71 4.47 4.90 19.76
N LEU A 72 4.38 3.79 20.51
CA LEU A 72 4.02 3.83 21.93
C LEU A 72 5.08 4.52 22.81
N ASN A 73 6.32 4.66 22.32
CA ASN A 73 7.35 5.47 22.95
C ASN A 73 7.50 6.85 22.28
N ASP A 74 7.95 7.84 23.04
CA ASP A 74 8.14 9.21 22.53
C ASP A 74 9.37 9.36 21.62
N SER A 75 10.24 8.35 21.56
CA SER A 75 11.41 8.29 20.69
C SER A 75 11.16 7.64 19.33
N GLY A 76 9.93 7.17 19.07
CA GLY A 76 9.58 6.58 17.78
C GLY A 76 9.35 7.62 16.67
N PRO A 77 9.05 7.17 15.45
CA PRO A 77 8.81 8.07 14.33
C PRO A 77 7.63 9.00 14.58
N TYR A 78 7.73 10.24 14.11
CA TYR A 78 6.66 11.24 14.15
C TYR A 78 5.99 11.34 12.79
N GLY A 79 4.69 11.62 12.80
CA GLY A 79 3.94 11.79 11.58
C GLY A 79 2.47 12.00 11.80
N THR A 80 1.70 11.77 10.74
CA THR A 80 0.25 11.94 10.72
C THR A 80 -0.41 10.65 10.26
N PHE A 81 -1.29 10.10 11.09
CA PHE A 81 -2.20 9.02 10.77
C PHE A 81 -3.58 9.59 10.41
N VAL A 82 -4.18 9.08 9.35
CA VAL A 82 -5.52 9.46 8.88
C VAL A 82 -6.33 8.20 8.68
N GLY A 83 -7.59 8.19 9.14
CA GLY A 83 -8.49 7.07 9.01
C GLY A 83 -9.89 7.51 8.56
N VAL A 84 -10.42 6.81 7.56
CA VAL A 84 -11.84 6.89 7.14
C VAL A 84 -12.39 5.47 7.11
N TYR A 85 -13.44 5.24 7.90
CA TYR A 85 -13.99 3.91 8.14
C TYR A 85 -15.48 3.94 7.84
N ASP A 86 -15.83 3.48 6.66
CA ASP A 86 -17.20 3.42 6.18
C ASP A 86 -17.83 2.11 6.65
N GLY A 87 -18.73 2.23 7.62
CA GLY A 87 -19.35 1.12 8.31
C GLY A 87 -20.65 0.70 7.62
N HIS A 88 -20.97 -0.59 7.68
CA HIS A 88 -22.23 -1.11 7.14
C HIS A 88 -22.84 -2.20 8.01
N GLY A 89 -24.18 -2.25 8.02
CA GLY A 89 -24.95 -3.21 8.82
C GLY A 89 -24.97 -2.88 10.32
N GLY A 90 -24.34 -1.77 10.71
CA GLY A 90 -24.17 -1.26 12.06
C GLY A 90 -22.86 -0.47 12.19
N PRO A 91 -22.74 0.43 13.19
CA PRO A 91 -21.52 1.19 13.41
C PRO A 91 -20.46 0.46 14.25
N GLU A 92 -20.70 -0.79 14.67
CA GLU A 92 -19.84 -1.49 15.63
C GLU A 92 -18.43 -1.74 15.09
N THR A 93 -18.30 -2.17 13.83
CA THR A 93 -16.98 -2.46 13.25
C THR A 93 -16.18 -1.18 12.99
N SER A 94 -16.78 -0.17 12.35
CA SER A 94 -16.09 1.11 12.09
C SER A 94 -15.63 1.78 13.38
N ARG A 95 -16.44 1.73 14.45
CA ARG A 95 -16.05 2.21 15.79
C ARG A 95 -14.91 1.38 16.39
N TYR A 96 -14.95 0.06 16.25
CA TYR A 96 -13.87 -0.79 16.72
C TYR A 96 -12.55 -0.45 15.99
N VAL A 97 -12.59 -0.28 14.67
CA VAL A 97 -11.43 0.12 13.87
C VAL A 97 -10.88 1.47 14.34
N ASN A 98 -11.75 2.47 14.53
CA ASN A 98 -11.39 3.77 15.06
C ASN A 98 -10.67 3.68 16.43
N ASP A 99 -11.18 2.86 17.33
CA ASP A 99 -10.61 2.75 18.68
C ASP A 99 -9.27 1.97 18.73
N HIS A 100 -9.00 1.08 17.75
CA HIS A 100 -7.91 0.10 17.86
C HIS A 100 -6.82 0.20 16.79
N LEU A 101 -7.15 0.55 15.54
CA LEU A 101 -6.22 0.43 14.41
C LEU A 101 -4.95 1.27 14.63
N PHE A 102 -5.11 2.52 15.05
CA PHE A 102 -3.96 3.39 15.33
C PHE A 102 -3.14 2.88 16.52
N GLN A 103 -3.76 2.32 17.56
CA GLN A 103 -3.03 1.76 18.69
C GLN A 103 -2.22 0.52 18.29
N HIS A 104 -2.78 -0.34 17.44
CA HIS A 104 -2.03 -1.47 16.88
C HIS A 104 -0.88 -1.00 15.99
N LEU A 105 -1.09 0.03 15.18
CA LEU A 105 -0.03 0.64 14.39
C LEU A 105 1.09 1.18 15.29
N LYS A 106 0.76 1.89 16.38
CA LYS A 106 1.77 2.37 17.35
C LYS A 106 2.56 1.24 17.98
N ARG A 107 1.88 0.15 18.35
CA ARG A 107 2.52 -1.04 18.92
C ARG A 107 3.47 -1.70 17.93
N PHE A 108 3.04 -1.96 16.70
CA PHE A 108 3.89 -2.61 15.71
C PHE A 108 5.03 -1.70 15.20
N THR A 109 4.82 -0.39 15.20
CA THR A 109 5.89 0.59 14.94
C THR A 109 6.97 0.52 16.01
N LEU A 110 6.60 0.38 17.29
CA LEU A 110 7.56 0.17 18.38
C LEU A 110 8.34 -1.13 18.18
N GLU A 111 7.65 -2.24 17.88
CA GLU A 111 8.25 -3.56 17.69
C GLU A 111 9.23 -3.59 16.51
N GLN A 112 8.96 -2.85 15.44
CA GLN A 112 9.79 -2.78 14.23
C GLN A 112 10.73 -1.56 14.19
N GLN A 113 10.67 -0.69 15.20
CA GLN A 113 11.43 0.56 15.32
C GLN A 113 11.27 1.56 14.16
N SER A 114 10.35 1.31 13.23
CA SER A 114 10.15 2.10 12.01
C SER A 114 8.74 1.91 11.47
N MET A 115 8.25 2.89 10.71
CA MET A 115 7.01 2.75 9.95
C MET A 115 7.30 2.01 8.64
N SER A 116 6.47 1.01 8.31
CA SER A 116 6.62 0.22 7.09
C SER A 116 5.30 -0.40 6.65
N VAL A 117 5.28 -0.93 5.41
CA VAL A 117 4.15 -1.71 4.88
C VAL A 117 3.80 -2.87 5.82
N GLU A 118 4.80 -3.52 6.41
CA GLU A 118 4.59 -4.67 7.29
C GLU A 118 3.96 -4.27 8.62
N VAL A 119 4.34 -3.12 9.18
CA VAL A 119 3.68 -2.55 10.37
C VAL A 119 2.20 -2.31 10.12
N ILE A 120 1.88 -1.73 8.96
CA ILE A 120 0.49 -1.45 8.58
C ILE A 120 -0.29 -2.77 8.40
N ARG A 121 0.28 -3.75 7.68
CA ARG A 121 -0.34 -5.07 7.52
C ARG A 121 -0.64 -5.74 8.85
N LYS A 122 0.34 -5.79 9.76
CA LYS A 122 0.17 -6.35 11.11
C LYS A 122 -0.90 -5.60 11.91
N ALA A 123 -0.98 -4.27 11.79
CA ALA A 123 -1.99 -3.47 12.46
C ALA A 123 -3.42 -3.80 11.97
N PHE A 124 -3.60 -3.95 10.66
CA PHE A 124 -4.88 -4.38 10.07
C PHE A 124 -5.24 -5.80 10.50
N GLN A 125 -4.29 -6.74 10.43
CA GLN A 125 -4.49 -8.12 10.88
C GLN A 125 -4.92 -8.19 12.34
N ALA A 126 -4.21 -7.51 13.25
CA ALA A 126 -4.55 -7.48 14.67
C ALA A 126 -5.92 -6.84 14.94
N THR A 127 -6.30 -5.83 14.14
CA THR A 127 -7.62 -5.19 14.25
C THR A 127 -8.73 -6.16 13.86
N GLU A 128 -8.57 -6.88 12.75
CA GLU A 128 -9.52 -7.93 12.32
C GLU A 128 -9.62 -9.06 13.34
N GLU A 129 -8.49 -9.59 13.82
CA GLU A 129 -8.46 -10.67 14.81
C GLU A 129 -9.12 -10.26 16.13
N GLY A 130 -8.88 -9.02 16.56
CA GLY A 130 -9.53 -8.44 17.74
C GLY A 130 -11.04 -8.32 17.57
N PHE A 131 -11.52 -7.84 16.41
CA PHE A 131 -12.94 -7.75 16.14
C PHE A 131 -13.59 -9.14 16.02
N LEU A 132 -12.92 -10.10 15.38
CA LEU A 132 -13.36 -11.50 15.32
C LEU A 132 -13.52 -12.09 16.73
N SER A 133 -12.57 -11.85 17.63
CA SER A 133 -12.66 -12.27 19.03
C SER A 133 -13.89 -11.67 19.73
N LEU A 134 -14.17 -10.39 19.48
CA LEU A 134 -15.36 -9.71 19.98
C LEU A 134 -16.65 -10.32 19.43
N VAL A 135 -16.71 -10.65 18.13
CA VAL A 135 -17.85 -11.34 17.51
C VAL A 135 -18.05 -12.71 18.15
N THR A 136 -17.00 -13.51 18.30
CA THR A 136 -17.05 -14.84 18.94
C THR A 136 -17.62 -14.75 20.36
N LYS A 137 -17.15 -13.78 21.16
CA LYS A 137 -17.63 -13.56 22.53
C LYS A 137 -19.09 -13.13 22.58
N GLN A 138 -19.55 -12.30 21.64
CA GLN A 138 -20.91 -11.76 21.64
C GLN A 138 -21.92 -12.65 20.93
N TRP A 139 -21.48 -13.60 20.10
CA TRP A 139 -22.35 -14.45 19.28
C TRP A 139 -23.54 -15.09 20.01
N PRO A 140 -23.39 -15.63 21.25
CA PRO A 140 -24.53 -16.24 21.96
C PRO A 140 -25.66 -15.26 22.30
N VAL A 141 -25.36 -13.96 22.40
CA VAL A 141 -26.32 -12.92 22.85
C VAL A 141 -26.69 -11.96 21.73
N LYS A 142 -25.76 -11.65 20.83
CA LYS A 142 -25.92 -10.70 19.72
C LYS A 142 -25.33 -11.29 18.43
N PRO A 143 -25.94 -12.34 17.84
CA PRO A 143 -25.41 -13.00 16.64
C PRO A 143 -25.29 -12.07 15.42
N GLN A 144 -26.13 -11.04 15.33
CA GLN A 144 -26.13 -10.10 14.19
C GLN A 144 -24.84 -9.28 14.07
N ILE A 145 -24.02 -9.20 15.12
CA ILE A 145 -22.73 -8.53 15.06
C ILE A 145 -21.79 -9.16 14.03
N ALA A 146 -21.98 -10.44 13.70
CA ALA A 146 -21.19 -11.11 12.68
C ALA A 146 -21.44 -10.57 11.26
N ALA A 147 -22.55 -9.87 11.03
CA ALA A 147 -22.91 -9.25 9.75
C ALA A 147 -22.65 -7.73 9.70
N VAL A 148 -21.99 -7.19 10.72
CA VAL A 148 -21.49 -5.81 10.72
C VAL A 148 -20.08 -5.80 10.16
N GLY A 149 -19.79 -4.83 9.29
CA GLY A 149 -18.47 -4.67 8.68
C GLY A 149 -18.10 -3.21 8.49
N SER A 150 -16.88 -3.00 8.01
CA SER A 150 -16.38 -1.67 7.67
C SER A 150 -15.37 -1.75 6.53
N CYS A 151 -15.58 -0.93 5.51
CA CYS A 151 -14.48 -0.45 4.67
C CYS A 151 -13.49 0.33 5.54
N CYS A 152 -12.21 0.29 5.17
CA CYS A 152 -11.16 0.92 5.97
C CYS A 152 -10.10 1.51 5.05
N LEU A 153 -10.03 2.83 5.03
CA LEU A 153 -8.98 3.61 4.37
C LEU A 153 -8.09 4.23 5.44
N ALA A 154 -6.81 3.91 5.42
CA ALA A 154 -5.81 4.48 6.31
C ALA A 154 -4.67 5.13 5.53
N GLY A 155 -4.28 6.32 5.95
CA GLY A 155 -3.11 7.04 5.45
C GLY A 155 -2.09 7.25 6.57
N VAL A 156 -0.80 7.08 6.27
CA VAL A 156 0.29 7.40 7.20
C VAL A 156 1.32 8.25 6.49
N ILE A 157 1.51 9.49 6.96
CA ILE A 157 2.57 10.39 6.49
C ILE A 157 3.69 10.35 7.52
N CYS A 158 4.86 9.87 7.13
CA CYS A 158 6.02 9.73 7.99
C CYS A 158 7.30 9.83 7.14
N ASN A 159 8.27 10.65 7.56
CA ASN A 159 9.58 10.80 6.93
C ASN A 159 9.50 10.94 5.39
N GLY A 160 8.72 11.91 4.89
CA GLY A 160 8.56 12.15 3.45
C GLY A 160 7.81 11.05 2.68
N THR A 161 7.41 9.95 3.33
CA THR A 161 6.67 8.85 2.72
C THR A 161 5.20 8.90 3.11
N LEU A 162 4.32 8.71 2.13
CA LEU A 162 2.89 8.51 2.31
C LEU A 162 2.54 7.04 2.04
N TYR A 163 2.07 6.35 3.07
CA TYR A 163 1.49 5.01 2.96
C TYR A 163 -0.03 5.11 2.88
N ILE A 164 -0.65 4.39 1.95
CA ILE A 164 -2.11 4.30 1.83
C ILE A 164 -2.50 2.83 1.88
N ALA A 165 -3.29 2.45 2.88
CA ALA A 165 -3.86 1.12 3.01
C ALA A 165 -5.38 1.18 2.82
N SER A 166 -5.90 0.28 1.99
CA SER A 166 -7.31 0.29 1.58
C SER A 166 -7.95 -1.09 1.66
N LEU A 167 -9.12 -1.14 2.29
CA LEU A 167 -10.09 -2.23 2.29
C LEU A 167 -11.45 -1.66 1.89
N GLY A 168 -12.10 -2.25 0.89
CA GLY A 168 -13.36 -1.75 0.36
C GLY A 168 -13.16 -0.62 -0.65
N ASP A 169 -14.05 0.36 -0.66
CA ASP A 169 -14.27 1.33 -1.74
C ASP A 169 -14.28 2.80 -1.30
N SER A 170 -13.85 3.06 -0.06
CA SER A 170 -13.32 4.38 0.30
C SER A 170 -12.04 4.68 -0.49
N ARG A 171 -11.80 5.95 -0.84
CA ARG A 171 -10.72 6.34 -1.76
C ARG A 171 -9.85 7.50 -1.24
N ALA A 172 -8.55 7.39 -1.51
CA ALA A 172 -7.56 8.46 -1.31
C ALA A 172 -7.12 9.05 -2.67
N VAL A 173 -7.19 10.38 -2.81
CA VAL A 173 -6.85 11.11 -4.04
C VAL A 173 -5.88 12.25 -3.72
N LEU A 174 -4.72 12.24 -4.38
CA LEU A 174 -3.70 13.28 -4.32
C LEU A 174 -3.99 14.39 -5.33
N GLY A 175 -3.93 15.64 -4.90
CA GLY A 175 -3.84 16.82 -5.76
C GLY A 175 -2.37 17.18 -6.01
N ARG A 176 -1.92 17.06 -7.26
CA ARG A 176 -0.55 17.34 -7.68
C ARG A 176 -0.48 18.47 -8.70
N VAL A 177 0.34 19.49 -8.43
CA VAL A 177 0.60 20.57 -9.38
C VAL A 177 1.49 20.07 -10.53
N VAL A 178 1.08 20.32 -11.76
CA VAL A 178 1.88 20.14 -12.97
C VAL A 178 2.70 21.39 -13.19
N LYS A 179 4.02 21.32 -12.96
CA LYS A 179 4.93 22.48 -13.05
C LYS A 179 4.81 23.29 -14.34
N ALA A 180 4.55 22.61 -15.47
CA ALA A 180 4.51 23.25 -16.78
C ALA A 180 3.27 24.15 -16.97
N THR A 181 2.12 23.78 -16.38
CA THR A 181 0.84 24.46 -16.61
C THR A 181 0.32 25.19 -15.37
N GLY A 182 0.79 24.82 -14.18
CA GLY A 182 0.23 25.25 -12.90
C GLY A 182 -1.09 24.56 -12.53
N GLU A 183 -1.60 23.67 -13.39
CA GLU A 183 -2.83 22.92 -13.15
C GLU A 183 -2.61 21.85 -12.06
N VAL A 184 -3.66 21.55 -11.30
CA VAL A 184 -3.62 20.50 -10.27
C VAL A 184 -4.37 19.27 -10.77
N LEU A 185 -3.64 18.19 -11.02
CA LEU A 185 -4.21 16.92 -11.46
C LEU A 185 -4.54 16.02 -10.27
N SER A 186 -5.65 15.29 -10.41
CA SER A 186 -6.01 14.23 -9.47
C SER A 186 -5.27 12.93 -9.75
N ILE A 187 -4.65 12.35 -8.73
CA ILE A 187 -3.99 11.04 -8.78
C ILE A 187 -4.60 10.16 -7.69
N GLN A 188 -5.28 9.09 -8.10
CA GLN A 188 -5.82 8.12 -7.14
C GLN A 188 -4.68 7.28 -6.56
N LEU A 189 -4.59 7.22 -5.23
CA LEU A 189 -3.53 6.50 -4.52
C LEU A 189 -3.98 5.13 -4.00
N SER A 190 -5.28 4.92 -3.78
CA SER A 190 -5.84 3.68 -3.24
C SER A 190 -6.43 2.78 -4.33
N ALA A 191 -6.30 1.46 -4.14
CA ALA A 191 -7.09 0.48 -4.87
C ALA A 191 -8.52 0.44 -4.30
N GLU A 192 -9.50 0.13 -5.14
CA GLU A 192 -10.89 -0.04 -4.73
C GLU A 192 -11.31 -1.50 -4.90
N HIS A 193 -12.05 -2.00 -3.93
CA HIS A 193 -12.44 -3.40 -3.82
C HIS A 193 -13.96 -3.55 -3.91
N ASN A 194 -14.57 -2.92 -4.92
CA ASN A 194 -16.02 -2.99 -5.19
C ASN A 194 -16.30 -3.91 -6.38
N ALA A 195 -17.27 -4.81 -6.25
CA ALA A 195 -17.69 -5.76 -7.29
C ALA A 195 -18.25 -5.08 -8.56
N CYS A 196 -18.54 -3.78 -8.54
CA CYS A 196 -18.85 -2.99 -9.73
C CYS A 196 -17.63 -2.79 -10.64
N ILE A 197 -16.41 -2.99 -10.14
CA ILE A 197 -15.16 -2.94 -10.90
C ILE A 197 -14.86 -4.32 -11.49
N GLU A 198 -14.60 -4.37 -12.79
CA GLU A 198 -14.39 -5.63 -13.53
C GLU A 198 -13.18 -6.43 -13.02
N SER A 199 -12.05 -5.77 -12.75
CA SER A 199 -10.85 -6.46 -12.22
C SER A 199 -11.11 -7.12 -10.86
N VAL A 200 -11.93 -6.50 -10.00
CA VAL A 200 -12.34 -7.08 -8.71
C VAL A 200 -13.23 -8.31 -8.92
N ARG A 201 -14.12 -8.29 -9.92
CA ARG A 201 -14.92 -9.47 -10.30
C ARG A 201 -14.04 -10.62 -10.76
N GLN A 202 -13.05 -10.33 -11.60
CA GLN A 202 -12.10 -11.33 -12.09
C GLN A 202 -11.25 -11.91 -10.96
N GLU A 203 -10.80 -11.10 -10.00
CA GLU A 203 -10.10 -11.58 -8.80
C GLU A 203 -10.98 -12.51 -7.94
N LEU A 204 -12.24 -12.15 -7.71
CA LEU A 204 -13.20 -12.98 -6.98
C LEU A 204 -13.43 -14.32 -7.67
N GLN A 205 -13.61 -14.32 -8.99
CA GLN A 205 -13.80 -15.53 -9.79
C GLN A 205 -12.54 -16.42 -9.79
N ALA A 206 -11.35 -15.82 -9.92
CA ALA A 206 -10.09 -16.56 -9.92
C ALA A 206 -9.77 -17.18 -8.55
N SER A 207 -10.12 -16.51 -7.45
CA SER A 207 -9.93 -17.03 -6.08
C SER A 207 -10.96 -18.11 -5.70
N HIS A 208 -12.11 -18.14 -6.38
CA HIS A 208 -13.21 -19.06 -6.15
C HIS A 208 -13.66 -19.76 -7.45
N PRO A 209 -12.76 -20.54 -8.11
CA PRO A 209 -13.06 -21.14 -9.42
C PRO A 209 -14.23 -22.14 -9.38
N ASP A 210 -14.50 -22.71 -8.20
CA ASP A 210 -15.56 -23.70 -7.97
C ASP A 210 -16.90 -23.05 -7.56
N ASP A 211 -16.98 -21.73 -7.44
CA ASP A 211 -18.18 -20.99 -7.04
C ASP A 211 -18.64 -20.05 -8.16
N PRO A 212 -19.46 -20.53 -9.12
CA PRO A 212 -19.95 -19.69 -10.22
C PRO A 212 -20.86 -18.55 -9.75
N HIS A 213 -21.27 -18.55 -8.47
CA HIS A 213 -22.11 -17.53 -7.86
C HIS A 213 -21.34 -16.63 -6.89
N ILE A 214 -20.00 -16.64 -6.93
CA ILE A 214 -19.15 -15.79 -6.06
C ILE A 214 -19.50 -14.31 -6.23
N VAL A 215 -19.81 -13.89 -7.46
CA VAL A 215 -20.26 -12.54 -7.80
C VAL A 215 -21.46 -12.61 -8.73
N VAL A 216 -22.54 -11.91 -8.40
CA VAL A 216 -23.80 -11.95 -9.14
C VAL A 216 -24.36 -10.54 -9.34
N LEU A 217 -25.02 -10.33 -10.48
CA LEU A 217 -25.75 -9.10 -10.75
C LEU A 217 -27.13 -9.18 -10.12
N LYS A 218 -27.43 -8.33 -9.13
CA LYS A 218 -28.72 -8.31 -8.42
C LYS A 218 -29.25 -6.88 -8.40
N HIS A 219 -30.47 -6.68 -8.92
CA HIS A 219 -31.07 -5.35 -9.08
C HIS A 219 -30.14 -4.37 -9.82
N ASN A 220 -29.51 -4.82 -10.91
CA ASN A 220 -28.55 -4.05 -11.72
C ASN A 220 -27.28 -3.59 -10.97
N VAL A 221 -26.97 -4.20 -9.83
CA VAL A 221 -25.74 -3.93 -9.06
C VAL A 221 -25.00 -5.25 -8.82
N TRP A 222 -23.71 -5.26 -9.10
CA TRP A 222 -22.85 -6.42 -8.84
C TRP A 222 -22.62 -6.59 -7.34
N ARG A 223 -22.84 -7.81 -6.84
CA ARG A 223 -22.71 -8.14 -5.42
C ARG A 223 -22.01 -9.47 -5.21
N VAL A 224 -21.11 -9.50 -4.23
CA VAL A 224 -20.48 -10.73 -3.73
C VAL A 224 -21.55 -11.59 -3.06
N LYS A 225 -21.72 -12.83 -3.54
CA LYS A 225 -22.79 -13.78 -3.18
C LYS A 225 -24.21 -13.19 -3.17
N GLY A 226 -24.44 -12.08 -3.88
CA GLY A 226 -25.74 -11.39 -3.91
C GLY A 226 -26.09 -10.59 -2.64
N LEU A 227 -25.11 -10.36 -1.76
CA LEU A 227 -25.29 -9.72 -0.45
C LEU A 227 -24.64 -8.33 -0.39
N ILE A 228 -23.32 -8.25 -0.59
CA ILE A 228 -22.51 -7.04 -0.35
C ILE A 228 -21.78 -6.59 -1.63
N GLN A 229 -21.47 -5.30 -1.75
CA GLN A 229 -20.78 -4.75 -2.94
C GLN A 229 -19.25 -4.82 -2.82
N VAL A 230 -18.69 -4.78 -1.61
CA VAL A 230 -17.24 -4.85 -1.43
C VAL A 230 -16.73 -6.29 -1.34
N SER A 231 -15.53 -6.53 -1.84
CA SER A 231 -14.81 -7.81 -1.76
C SER A 231 -13.84 -7.88 -0.58
N ARG A 232 -13.57 -6.74 0.06
CA ARG A 232 -12.68 -6.65 1.21
C ARG A 232 -13.23 -5.70 2.28
N SER A 233 -13.11 -6.09 3.55
CA SER A 233 -13.57 -5.32 4.71
C SER A 233 -12.91 -5.81 6.00
N ILE A 234 -12.96 -5.00 7.05
CA ILE A 234 -12.84 -5.50 8.44
C ILE A 234 -14.25 -5.92 8.88
N GLY A 235 -14.37 -6.96 9.71
CA GLY A 235 -15.69 -7.48 10.12
C GLY A 235 -16.31 -8.38 9.06
N ASP A 236 -17.63 -8.33 8.85
CA ASP A 236 -18.35 -9.26 7.96
C ASP A 236 -17.97 -10.74 8.21
N VAL A 237 -17.77 -11.08 9.49
CA VAL A 237 -17.25 -12.39 9.91
C VAL A 237 -18.08 -13.54 9.35
N TYR A 238 -19.39 -13.33 9.18
CA TYR A 238 -20.31 -14.30 8.57
C TYR A 238 -19.95 -14.70 7.13
N LEU A 239 -19.13 -13.93 6.40
CA LEU A 239 -18.63 -14.27 5.07
C LEU A 239 -17.17 -14.73 5.08
N LYS A 240 -16.49 -14.66 6.23
CA LYS A 240 -15.09 -15.09 6.39
C LYS A 240 -14.97 -16.43 7.10
N LYS A 241 -15.93 -16.74 7.98
CA LYS A 241 -15.94 -17.92 8.85
C LYS A 241 -17.30 -18.59 8.80
N ALA A 242 -17.35 -19.79 8.22
CA ALA A 242 -18.61 -20.53 8.00
C ALA A 242 -19.39 -20.81 9.30
N GLU A 243 -18.70 -20.92 10.43
CA GLU A 243 -19.32 -21.12 11.75
C GLU A 243 -20.22 -19.96 12.21
N PHE A 244 -20.11 -18.78 11.60
CA PHE A 244 -20.98 -17.63 11.86
C PHE A 244 -22.03 -17.43 10.76
N ASN A 245 -22.01 -18.22 9.68
CA ASN A 245 -23.05 -18.21 8.64
C ASN A 245 -24.15 -19.24 8.92
N ARG A 246 -24.76 -19.14 10.12
CA ARG A 246 -25.78 -20.09 10.59
C ARG A 246 -26.71 -19.45 11.60
N GLU A 247 -27.77 -20.17 11.98
CA GLU A 247 -28.64 -19.72 13.08
C GLU A 247 -27.83 -19.53 14.36
N PRO A 248 -28.06 -18.44 15.13
CA PRO A 248 -29.22 -17.52 15.05
C PRO A 248 -29.05 -16.25 14.18
N LEU A 249 -28.10 -16.21 13.22
CA LEU A 249 -28.00 -15.10 12.26
C LEU A 249 -29.27 -14.98 11.40
N TYR A 250 -29.70 -13.75 11.10
CA TYR A 250 -30.90 -13.55 10.29
C TYR A 250 -30.77 -14.18 8.91
N ALA A 251 -31.85 -14.81 8.43
CA ALA A 251 -31.87 -15.55 7.17
C ALA A 251 -31.39 -14.71 5.96
N LYS A 252 -31.62 -13.39 5.98
CA LYS A 252 -31.16 -12.48 4.91
C LYS A 252 -29.63 -12.42 4.73
N PHE A 253 -28.86 -12.76 5.76
CA PHE A 253 -27.39 -12.81 5.73
C PHE A 253 -26.85 -14.23 5.55
N ARG A 254 -27.69 -15.26 5.69
CA ARG A 254 -27.26 -16.65 5.57
C ARG A 254 -27.16 -17.06 4.10
N LEU A 255 -26.06 -17.69 3.75
CA LEU A 255 -25.89 -18.35 2.48
C LEU A 255 -26.60 -19.71 2.52
N ARG A 256 -27.16 -20.12 1.38
CA ARG A 256 -27.83 -21.43 1.27
C ARG A 256 -26.84 -22.59 1.35
N GLU A 257 -25.66 -22.40 0.79
CA GLU A 257 -24.60 -23.40 0.71
C GLU A 257 -23.44 -23.00 1.63
N PRO A 258 -22.83 -23.96 2.34
CA PRO A 258 -21.65 -23.70 3.15
C PRO A 258 -20.45 -23.38 2.26
N PHE A 259 -19.55 -22.54 2.77
CA PHE A 259 -18.29 -22.21 2.11
C PHE A 259 -17.11 -22.70 2.95
N LYS A 260 -16.03 -23.11 2.29
CA LYS A 260 -14.79 -23.56 2.95
C LYS A 260 -13.69 -22.50 2.97
N LYS A 261 -13.70 -21.60 1.98
CA LYS A 261 -12.76 -20.49 1.84
C LYS A 261 -13.45 -19.18 2.23
N PRO A 262 -12.78 -18.25 2.93
CA PRO A 262 -13.31 -16.91 3.18
C PRO A 262 -13.73 -16.24 1.86
N ILE A 263 -14.97 -15.75 1.81
CA ILE A 263 -15.54 -15.08 0.63
C ILE A 263 -15.02 -13.64 0.52
N LEU A 264 -14.85 -12.97 1.66
CA LEU A 264 -14.26 -11.64 1.76
C LEU A 264 -12.84 -11.72 2.35
N SER A 265 -11.99 -10.78 1.97
CA SER A 265 -10.64 -10.63 2.54
C SER A 265 -10.58 -9.45 3.51
N SER A 266 -9.76 -9.56 4.55
CA SER A 266 -9.37 -8.45 5.44
C SER A 266 -7.94 -7.96 5.16
N GLU A 267 -7.29 -8.44 4.09
CA GLU A 267 -5.93 -8.05 3.73
C GLU A 267 -5.95 -6.74 2.92
N PRO A 268 -5.35 -5.64 3.44
CA PRO A 268 -5.39 -4.35 2.78
C PRO A 268 -4.52 -4.34 1.52
N SER A 269 -4.97 -3.64 0.49
CA SER A 269 -4.08 -3.20 -0.59
C SER A 269 -3.32 -1.97 -0.11
N ILE A 270 -1.99 -2.06 -0.08
CA ILE A 270 -1.11 -0.99 0.43
C ILE A 270 -0.29 -0.42 -0.73
N SER A 271 -0.39 0.90 -0.94
CA SER A 271 0.48 1.66 -1.83
C SER A 271 1.41 2.57 -1.02
N VAL A 272 2.60 2.79 -1.57
CA VAL A 272 3.63 3.64 -0.97
C VAL A 272 3.99 4.72 -1.98
N HIS A 273 3.89 5.97 -1.55
CA HIS A 273 4.12 7.14 -2.38
C HIS A 273 5.17 8.02 -1.73
N GLN A 274 6.25 8.30 -2.47
CA GLN A 274 7.26 9.25 -2.03
C GLN A 274 6.78 10.67 -2.31
N LEU A 275 6.57 11.45 -1.24
CA LEU A 275 6.05 12.80 -1.35
C LEU A 275 6.99 13.67 -2.17
N GLN A 276 6.41 14.43 -3.08
CA GLN A 276 7.12 15.36 -3.94
C GLN A 276 6.71 16.81 -3.61
N PRO A 277 7.56 17.82 -3.86
CA PRO A 277 7.22 19.22 -3.56
C PRO A 277 5.98 19.74 -4.29
N HIS A 278 5.60 19.08 -5.38
CA HIS A 278 4.41 19.41 -6.16
C HIS A 278 3.14 18.71 -5.66
N ASP A 279 3.25 17.84 -4.66
CA ASP A 279 2.10 17.25 -3.96
C ASP A 279 1.53 18.28 -3.00
N GLN A 280 0.28 18.70 -3.21
CA GLN A 280 -0.31 19.83 -2.48
C GLN A 280 -1.20 19.37 -1.32
N PHE A 281 -2.01 18.33 -1.56
CA PHE A 281 -2.94 17.82 -0.58
C PHE A 281 -3.43 16.42 -0.94
N VAL A 282 -3.94 15.70 0.04
CA VAL A 282 -4.59 14.39 -0.15
C VAL A 282 -6.01 14.45 0.41
N ILE A 283 -6.97 13.98 -0.37
CA ILE A 283 -8.37 13.83 0.01
C ILE A 283 -8.60 12.36 0.37
N PHE A 284 -8.97 12.09 1.62
CA PHE A 284 -9.46 10.79 2.08
C PHE A 284 -10.96 10.90 2.25
N ALA A 285 -11.74 10.01 1.62
CA ALA A 285 -13.19 10.04 1.79
C ALA A 285 -13.85 8.67 1.60
N SER A 286 -15.01 8.48 2.24
CA SER A 286 -15.90 7.33 2.05
C SER A 286 -16.54 7.36 0.66
N ASP A 287 -17.12 6.24 0.25
CA ASP A 287 -17.75 6.11 -1.07
C ASP A 287 -18.89 7.12 -1.26
N GLY A 288 -19.56 7.53 -0.19
CA GLY A 288 -20.59 8.56 -0.17
C GLY A 288 -20.15 9.89 -0.78
N LEU A 289 -18.85 10.20 -0.82
CA LEU A 289 -18.33 11.33 -1.63
C LEU A 289 -18.21 10.96 -3.12
N TRP A 290 -17.55 9.83 -3.37
CA TRP A 290 -17.11 9.40 -4.70
C TRP A 290 -18.24 8.90 -5.60
N GLU A 291 -19.39 8.52 -5.03
CA GLU A 291 -20.64 8.27 -5.77
C GLU A 291 -21.16 9.54 -6.48
N HIS A 292 -20.77 10.72 -6.00
CA HIS A 292 -21.31 12.01 -6.47
C HIS A 292 -20.28 12.88 -7.19
N LEU A 293 -18.99 12.74 -6.88
CA LEU A 293 -17.92 13.57 -7.44
C LEU A 293 -16.84 12.71 -8.10
N SER A 294 -16.35 13.17 -9.26
CA SER A 294 -15.12 12.62 -9.85
C SER A 294 -13.88 13.10 -9.07
N ASN A 295 -12.79 12.33 -9.18
CA ASN A 295 -11.50 12.67 -8.56
C ASN A 295 -11.06 14.10 -8.92
N GLN A 296 -11.11 14.45 -10.21
CA GLN A 296 -10.69 15.77 -10.68
C GLN A 296 -11.60 16.88 -10.14
N LYS A 297 -12.93 16.69 -10.16
CA LYS A 297 -13.87 17.69 -9.62
C LYS A 297 -13.63 17.94 -8.13
N ALA A 298 -13.31 16.91 -7.35
CA ALA A 298 -12.97 17.06 -5.94
C ALA A 298 -11.66 17.86 -5.76
N VAL A 299 -10.62 17.54 -6.54
CA VAL A 299 -9.36 18.28 -6.55
C VAL A 299 -9.55 19.75 -6.94
N ASP A 300 -10.35 20.03 -7.98
CA ASP A 300 -10.68 21.38 -8.42
C ASP A 300 -11.39 22.18 -7.33
N ILE A 301 -12.32 21.55 -6.59
CA ILE A 301 -13.01 22.20 -5.46
C ILE A 301 -12.02 22.58 -4.36
N VAL A 302 -11.07 21.70 -4.02
CA VAL A 302 -10.08 21.99 -2.98
C VAL A 302 -9.10 23.06 -3.44
N GLN A 303 -8.63 23.02 -4.69
CA GLN A 303 -7.65 23.94 -5.24
C GLN A 303 -8.20 25.37 -5.41
N ASN A 304 -9.43 25.51 -5.89
CA ASN A 304 -10.00 26.81 -6.26
C ASN A 304 -10.61 27.58 -5.07
N HIS A 305 -10.45 27.09 -3.84
CA HIS A 305 -11.04 27.69 -2.64
C HIS A 305 -10.02 27.76 -1.48
N PRO A 306 -10.25 28.62 -0.46
CA PRO A 306 -9.37 28.71 0.70
C PRO A 306 -9.23 27.36 1.41
N ARG A 307 -8.05 26.98 1.93
CA ARG A 307 -7.85 25.69 2.62
C ARG A 307 -8.89 25.41 3.73
N ASN A 308 -9.26 26.45 4.46
CA ASN A 308 -10.26 26.39 5.51
C ASN A 308 -11.65 25.98 4.96
N GLY A 309 -12.18 24.89 5.50
CA GLY A 309 -13.51 24.34 5.18
C GLY A 309 -13.58 23.55 3.88
N SER A 310 -12.45 23.06 3.37
CA SER A 310 -12.41 22.31 2.11
C SER A 310 -13.21 21.02 2.17
N ALA A 311 -13.11 20.27 3.28
CA ALA A 311 -13.91 19.06 3.47
C ALA A 311 -15.41 19.36 3.48
N ARG A 312 -15.83 20.44 4.17
CA ARG A 312 -17.24 20.86 4.21
C ARG A 312 -17.76 21.28 2.83
N ARG A 313 -16.93 21.94 2.01
CA ARG A 313 -17.29 22.27 0.61
C ARG A 313 -17.45 21.02 -0.26
N LEU A 314 -16.57 20.03 -0.10
CA LEU A 314 -16.69 18.75 -0.80
C LEU A 314 -18.00 18.04 -0.43
N VAL A 315 -18.33 17.96 0.87
CA VAL A 315 -19.62 17.42 1.33
C VAL A 315 -20.80 18.19 0.74
N LYS A 316 -20.75 19.53 0.77
CA LYS A 316 -21.81 20.36 0.17
C LYS A 316 -21.98 20.08 -1.32
N ALA A 317 -20.89 19.98 -2.08
CA ALA A 317 -20.93 19.69 -3.51
C ALA A 317 -21.52 18.31 -3.80
N ALA A 318 -21.13 17.28 -3.04
CA ALA A 318 -21.71 15.94 -3.18
C ALA A 318 -23.21 15.93 -2.90
N LEU A 319 -23.67 16.60 -1.84
CA LEU A 319 -25.09 16.73 -1.53
C LEU A 319 -25.87 17.51 -2.60
N GLN A 320 -25.26 18.49 -3.25
CA GLN A 320 -25.88 19.20 -4.37
C GLN A 320 -26.07 18.27 -5.58
N GLU A 321 -25.07 17.44 -5.91
CA GLU A 321 -25.20 16.44 -6.97
C GLU A 321 -26.21 15.34 -6.60
N ALA A 322 -26.25 14.90 -5.34
CA ALA A 322 -27.25 13.96 -4.84
C ALA A 322 -28.68 14.52 -5.00
N ALA A 323 -28.90 15.78 -4.59
CA ALA A 323 -30.19 16.45 -4.76
C ALA A 323 -30.57 16.58 -6.23
N LYS A 324 -29.61 16.92 -7.11
CA LYS A 324 -29.82 17.03 -8.55
C LYS A 324 -30.21 15.69 -9.18
N LYS A 325 -29.54 14.59 -8.82
CA LYS A 325 -29.89 13.22 -9.28
C LYS A 325 -31.31 12.79 -8.89
N ARG A 326 -31.89 13.42 -7.86
CA ARG A 326 -33.24 13.17 -7.34
C ARG A 326 -34.22 14.30 -7.67
N GLU A 327 -33.84 15.18 -8.60
CA GLU A 327 -34.67 16.28 -9.11
C GLU A 327 -35.23 17.18 -7.99
N MET A 328 -34.44 17.40 -6.93
CA MET A 328 -34.85 18.20 -5.79
C MET A 328 -33.86 19.31 -5.45
N ARG A 329 -34.30 20.30 -4.67
CA ARG A 329 -33.42 21.36 -4.19
C ARG A 329 -32.54 20.85 -3.05
N TYR A 330 -31.29 21.29 -3.04
CA TYR A 330 -30.37 21.07 -1.92
C TYR A 330 -30.96 21.50 -0.56
N SER A 331 -31.71 22.61 -0.54
CA SER A 331 -32.38 23.10 0.68
C SER A 331 -33.41 22.13 1.23
N ASP A 332 -34.04 21.34 0.36
CA ASP A 332 -35.08 20.40 0.75
C ASP A 332 -34.44 19.10 1.21
N LEU A 333 -33.38 18.64 0.52
CA LEU A 333 -32.54 17.52 0.99
C LEU A 333 -31.97 17.78 2.39
N LYS A 334 -31.52 19.02 2.69
CA LYS A 334 -31.02 19.38 4.03
C LYS A 334 -32.05 19.16 5.14
N LYS A 335 -33.35 19.30 4.85
CA LYS A 335 -34.44 19.16 5.83
C LYS A 335 -34.87 17.71 6.04
N ILE A 336 -34.44 16.79 5.19
CA ILE A 336 -34.74 15.36 5.34
C ILE A 336 -33.93 14.82 6.52
N ASP A 337 -34.65 14.19 7.44
CA ASP A 337 -34.08 13.60 8.64
C ASP A 337 -33.32 12.30 8.33
N ARG A 338 -32.43 11.91 9.25
CA ARG A 338 -31.62 10.70 9.14
C ARG A 338 -32.47 9.44 8.97
N GLY A 339 -31.90 8.41 8.37
CA GLY A 339 -32.59 7.18 7.99
C GLY A 339 -33.37 7.32 6.68
N VAL A 340 -34.28 8.30 6.57
CA VAL A 340 -34.98 8.59 5.30
C VAL A 340 -34.01 9.16 4.28
N ARG A 341 -33.08 10.00 4.73
CA ARG A 341 -32.04 10.63 3.92
C ARG A 341 -31.13 9.64 3.16
N ARG A 342 -30.99 8.41 3.66
CA ARG A 342 -30.20 7.33 3.03
C ARG A 342 -30.66 6.99 1.60
N HIS A 343 -31.92 7.26 1.24
CA HIS A 343 -32.41 7.04 -0.13
C HIS A 343 -31.81 8.02 -1.17
N PHE A 344 -31.19 9.11 -0.70
CA PHE A 344 -30.69 10.21 -1.54
C PHE A 344 -29.17 10.20 -1.64
N HIS A 345 -28.48 9.91 -0.53
CA HIS A 345 -27.02 9.77 -0.45
C HIS A 345 -26.66 8.88 0.74
N ASP A 346 -25.40 8.42 0.82
CA ASP A 346 -24.87 7.70 1.98
C ASP A 346 -24.34 8.64 3.07
N ASP A 347 -23.90 8.09 4.21
CA ASP A 347 -23.00 8.82 5.09
C ASP A 347 -21.78 9.32 4.26
N ILE A 348 -21.34 10.55 4.49
CA ILE A 348 -20.21 11.12 3.76
C ILE A 348 -19.18 11.62 4.76
N THR A 349 -18.00 11.04 4.70
CA THR A 349 -16.83 11.43 5.48
C THR A 349 -15.75 11.94 4.56
N VAL A 350 -15.15 13.09 4.88
CA VAL A 350 -14.07 13.70 4.11
C VAL A 350 -13.01 14.26 5.04
N ILE A 351 -11.75 13.92 4.78
CA ILE A 351 -10.55 14.52 5.38
C ILE A 351 -9.68 15.04 4.24
N VAL A 352 -9.35 16.33 4.27
CA VAL A 352 -8.39 16.95 3.35
C VAL A 352 -7.15 17.30 4.15
N VAL A 353 -6.02 16.68 3.82
CA VAL A 353 -4.71 16.91 4.46
C VAL A 353 -3.85 17.70 3.49
N PHE A 354 -3.43 18.91 3.88
CA PHE A 354 -2.54 19.74 3.09
C PHE A 354 -1.08 19.40 3.39
N LEU A 355 -0.27 19.30 2.34
CA LEU A 355 1.13 18.92 2.43
C LEU A 355 1.97 20.17 2.28
N ASP A 356 2.66 20.59 3.34
CA ASP A 356 3.53 21.76 3.25
C ASP A 356 4.84 21.43 2.52
N SER A 357 5.03 22.10 1.38
CA SER A 357 6.15 21.91 0.46
C SER A 357 7.53 22.10 1.08
N ASN A 358 7.63 22.94 2.12
CA ASN A 358 8.90 23.24 2.80
C ASN A 358 9.44 22.05 3.59
N PHE A 359 8.57 21.18 4.10
CA PHE A 359 8.97 19.96 4.83
C PHE A 359 9.42 18.85 3.88
N VAL A 360 8.73 18.72 2.74
CA VAL A 360 9.07 17.72 1.70
C VAL A 360 10.44 18.00 1.06
N ALA A 361 10.87 19.25 1.03
CA ALA A 361 12.22 19.62 0.62
C ALA A 361 13.28 19.24 1.68
N SER A 362 13.05 19.61 2.95
CA SER A 362 14.05 19.44 4.02
C SER A 362 14.35 17.99 4.42
N GLU A 363 13.39 17.07 4.27
CA GLU A 363 13.64 15.65 4.54
C GLU A 363 14.47 14.98 3.44
N ARG A 364 14.37 15.45 2.19
CA ARG A 364 15.22 14.95 1.10
C ARG A 364 16.67 15.39 1.26
N ASP A 365 16.90 16.61 1.76
CA ASP A 365 18.25 17.12 2.04
C ASP A 365 18.97 16.32 3.14
N LYS A 366 18.25 15.51 3.94
CA LYS A 366 18.84 14.58 4.93
C LYS A 366 19.20 13.22 4.35
N GLU A 367 18.64 12.83 3.21
CA GLU A 367 18.86 11.53 2.56
C GLU A 367 19.82 11.58 1.36
N GLU A 368 20.09 12.74 0.76
CA GLU A 368 21.10 12.88 -0.29
C GLU A 368 22.49 13.21 0.27
N PRO A 369 23.47 12.27 0.26
CA PRO A 369 24.87 12.65 0.44
C PRO A 369 25.33 13.51 -0.74
N PRO A 370 26.28 14.46 -0.53
CA PRO A 370 26.80 15.28 -1.62
C PRO A 370 27.38 14.38 -2.70
N PHE A 371 26.95 14.62 -3.94
CA PHE A 371 27.33 13.86 -5.12
C PHE A 371 28.82 14.05 -5.42
N ASN A 372 29.69 13.30 -4.72
CA ASN A 372 31.05 13.11 -5.16
C ASN A 372 31.04 12.07 -6.27
N SER A 373 31.56 12.47 -7.43
CA SER A 373 31.91 11.61 -8.57
C SER A 373 32.73 10.39 -8.10
N LEU A 374 32.05 9.32 -7.71
CA LEU A 374 32.62 8.00 -7.47
C LEU A 374 32.14 7.10 -8.61
N MET A 375 33.08 6.73 -9.48
CA MET A 375 32.86 5.58 -10.36
C MET A 375 32.61 4.36 -9.48
N HIS A 376 31.38 3.85 -9.50
CA HIS A 376 31.06 2.58 -8.87
C HIS A 376 31.68 1.44 -9.67
N THR A 377 32.82 0.93 -9.22
CA THR A 377 33.32 -0.39 -9.63
C THR A 377 32.56 -1.43 -8.84
N VAL A 378 31.64 -2.15 -9.47
CA VAL A 378 30.93 -3.28 -8.85
C VAL A 378 31.71 -4.56 -9.19
N THR A 379 32.34 -5.17 -8.19
CA THR A 379 32.93 -6.52 -8.28
C THR A 379 31.95 -7.54 -7.68
N PHE A 380 31.58 -8.55 -8.46
CA PHE A 380 30.73 -9.66 -7.99
C PHE A 380 31.61 -10.87 -7.65
N ASN A 381 31.48 -11.41 -6.44
CA ASN A 381 32.14 -12.65 -6.02
C ASN A 381 31.16 -13.84 -6.17
N TRP A 382 31.36 -14.67 -7.19
CA TRP A 382 30.50 -15.81 -7.52
C TRP A 382 31.05 -17.11 -6.92
N ASN A 383 30.83 -17.32 -5.63
CA ASN A 383 31.13 -18.61 -4.99
C ASN A 383 29.99 -19.00 -4.04
N SER A 384 28.81 -19.25 -4.58
CA SER A 384 27.70 -19.97 -3.95
C SER A 384 26.65 -20.24 -5.03
N TYR A 385 26.04 -21.42 -5.04
CA TYR A 385 24.99 -21.87 -5.97
C TYR A 385 25.44 -22.43 -7.32
N LEU A 386 26.07 -23.60 -7.30
CA LEU A 386 25.97 -24.56 -8.41
C LEU A 386 25.67 -25.94 -7.83
N ASN A 387 24.38 -26.30 -7.80
CA ASN A 387 23.95 -27.65 -7.45
C ASN A 387 24.08 -28.52 -8.71
N LEU A 388 25.04 -29.45 -8.73
CA LEU A 388 25.42 -30.31 -9.87
C LEU A 388 24.25 -31.15 -10.46
N ALA A 389 23.15 -31.30 -9.70
CA ALA A 389 21.94 -32.00 -10.15
C ALA A 389 21.12 -31.19 -11.19
N TYR A 390 21.21 -29.86 -11.21
CA TYR A 390 20.44 -29.02 -12.15
C TYR A 390 21.07 -29.01 -13.54
N VAL A 391 22.41 -28.96 -13.62
CA VAL A 391 23.17 -28.93 -14.87
C VAL A 391 22.98 -30.22 -15.69
N ARG A 392 22.90 -31.38 -15.03
CA ARG A 392 22.67 -32.66 -15.73
C ARG A 392 21.29 -32.77 -16.38
N LYS A 393 20.26 -32.13 -15.80
CA LYS A 393 18.88 -32.21 -16.30
C LYS A 393 18.64 -31.28 -17.49
N THR A 394 19.34 -30.15 -17.54
CA THR A 394 19.29 -29.22 -18.68
C THR A 394 20.02 -29.78 -19.90
N LEU A 395 21.14 -30.51 -19.70
CA LEU A 395 21.91 -31.12 -20.79
C LEU A 395 21.21 -32.31 -21.48
N GLU A 396 20.23 -32.96 -20.85
CA GLU A 396 19.41 -33.98 -21.51
C GLU A 396 18.24 -33.40 -22.32
N LEU A 397 17.77 -32.18 -21.99
CA LEU A 397 16.67 -31.52 -22.69
C LEU A 397 17.10 -30.81 -23.99
N GLU A 398 18.39 -30.50 -24.16
CA GLU A 398 18.93 -29.86 -25.37
C GLU A 398 19.34 -30.83 -26.50
N LYS A 399 19.16 -32.15 -26.31
CA LYS A 399 19.34 -33.13 -27.41
C LYS A 399 18.24 -33.11 -28.47
N TYR A 400 17.20 -32.30 -28.31
CA TYR A 400 16.14 -32.12 -29.31
C TYR A 400 15.97 -30.65 -29.67
N LYS A 401 16.26 -30.32 -30.95
CA LYS A 401 16.24 -28.99 -31.61
C LYS A 401 17.55 -28.24 -31.34
N TYR A 402 18.45 -28.11 -32.31
CA TYR A 402 18.28 -27.17 -33.41
C TYR A 402 18.97 -27.66 -34.70
N LYS A 403 18.17 -27.72 -35.78
CA LYS A 403 18.63 -27.68 -37.17
C LYS A 403 18.95 -26.21 -37.52
N LEU A 404 20.00 -26.02 -38.31
CA LEU A 404 20.53 -24.75 -38.80
C LEU A 404 19.44 -23.79 -39.35
N GLY A 405 19.65 -22.49 -39.10
CA GLY A 405 19.23 -21.42 -40.01
C GLY A 405 18.44 -20.29 -39.37
N LYS A 406 19.16 -19.24 -38.91
CA LYS A 406 18.87 -17.79 -39.11
C LYS A 406 19.60 -16.96 -38.04
N LEU A 407 20.81 -16.55 -38.38
CA LEU A 407 21.63 -15.58 -37.65
C LEU A 407 21.63 -14.24 -38.41
N SER A 408 20.44 -13.79 -38.83
CA SER A 408 20.25 -12.55 -39.60
C SER A 408 19.18 -11.61 -39.05
N PHE A 409 18.67 -11.85 -37.84
CA PHE A 409 17.61 -11.01 -37.24
C PHE A 409 18.12 -9.99 -36.20
N LEU A 410 19.41 -10.02 -35.83
CA LEU A 410 19.99 -9.11 -34.83
C LEU A 410 20.86 -7.98 -35.41
N SER A 411 20.90 -7.83 -36.73
CA SER A 411 21.70 -6.79 -37.41
C SER A 411 20.91 -5.56 -37.84
N SER A 412 19.59 -5.49 -37.62
CA SER A 412 18.75 -4.38 -38.14
C SER A 412 18.00 -3.56 -37.08
N CYS A 413 18.10 -3.86 -35.78
CA CYS A 413 17.36 -3.11 -34.73
C CYS A 413 18.22 -2.29 -33.75
N LEU A 414 19.53 -2.20 -33.94
CA LEU A 414 20.43 -1.56 -32.96
C LEU A 414 20.93 -0.12 -33.22
N PRO A 415 20.57 0.60 -34.31
CA PRO A 415 20.87 2.04 -34.39
C PRO A 415 19.82 2.97 -33.77
N ALA A 416 18.61 2.50 -33.42
CA ALA A 416 17.50 3.39 -33.04
C ALA A 416 17.52 3.85 -31.56
N CYS A 417 18.41 3.31 -30.71
CA CYS A 417 18.48 3.62 -29.28
C CYS A 417 19.79 4.30 -28.83
N GLY A 418 20.66 4.74 -29.74
CA GLY A 418 21.88 5.48 -29.39
C GLY A 418 22.95 4.68 -28.62
N LEU A 419 22.92 3.35 -28.69
CA LEU A 419 23.84 2.44 -28.04
C LEU A 419 25.00 2.07 -28.98
N ASN A 420 26.23 2.45 -28.63
CA ASN A 420 27.44 2.03 -29.34
C ASN A 420 28.28 1.11 -28.46
N PHE A 421 28.61 -0.08 -28.98
CA PHE A 421 29.47 -1.06 -28.32
C PHE A 421 30.84 -1.10 -28.99
N ASN A 422 31.89 -1.19 -28.17
CA ASN A 422 33.25 -1.38 -28.66
C ASN A 422 33.88 -2.58 -27.96
N PHE A 423 34.38 -3.53 -28.74
CA PHE A 423 34.88 -4.81 -28.28
C PHE A 423 36.39 -4.90 -28.46
N THR A 424 37.11 -5.31 -27.41
CA THR A 424 38.51 -5.75 -27.53
C THR A 424 38.68 -7.11 -26.85
N ARG A 425 39.81 -7.79 -27.12
CA ARG A 425 40.09 -9.16 -26.65
C ARG A 425 39.97 -9.39 -25.14
N SER A 426 40.02 -8.32 -24.35
CA SER A 426 40.02 -8.36 -22.89
C SER A 426 38.95 -7.47 -22.23
N ASN A 427 38.15 -6.72 -23.00
CA ASN A 427 37.16 -5.80 -22.45
C ASN A 427 35.92 -5.62 -23.34
N VAL A 428 34.76 -5.50 -22.70
CA VAL A 428 33.53 -4.99 -23.33
C VAL A 428 33.21 -3.63 -22.72
N SER A 429 33.10 -2.62 -23.58
CA SER A 429 32.67 -1.28 -23.16
C SER A 429 31.42 -0.87 -23.92
N ALA A 430 30.45 -0.32 -23.18
CA ALA A 430 29.20 0.19 -23.73
C ALA A 430 29.10 1.69 -23.40
N VAL A 431 28.83 2.50 -24.43
CA VAL A 431 28.54 3.93 -24.26
C VAL A 431 27.05 4.12 -24.47
N VAL A 432 26.37 4.65 -23.46
CA VAL A 432 24.94 4.95 -23.49
C VAL A 432 24.75 6.47 -23.41
N ASN A 433 24.13 7.06 -24.43
CA ASN A 433 23.71 8.46 -24.41
C ASN A 433 22.22 8.53 -24.06
N LEU A 434 21.89 9.04 -22.87
CA LEU A 434 20.51 9.33 -22.48
C LEU A 434 20.37 10.83 -22.27
N GLY A 435 19.69 11.51 -23.21
CA GLY A 435 19.27 12.91 -23.11
C GLY A 435 20.36 13.90 -22.69
N SER A 436 20.50 14.13 -21.38
CA SER A 436 21.39 15.13 -20.78
C SER A 436 22.65 14.57 -20.09
N GLY A 437 23.00 13.30 -20.27
CA GLY A 437 24.21 12.71 -19.67
C GLY A 437 24.87 11.61 -20.49
N ARG A 438 26.22 11.56 -20.46
CA ARG A 438 27.05 10.48 -21.02
C ARG A 438 27.43 9.50 -19.91
N PHE A 439 27.05 8.23 -20.05
CA PHE A 439 27.42 7.18 -19.11
C PHE A 439 28.34 6.17 -19.80
N LEU A 440 29.53 5.95 -19.22
CA LEU A 440 30.51 4.98 -19.70
C LEU A 440 30.51 3.79 -18.74
N TYR A 441 30.07 2.63 -19.22
CA TYR A 441 30.14 1.38 -18.46
C TYR A 441 31.31 0.53 -18.98
N ARG A 442 32.25 0.20 -18.08
CA ARG A 442 33.32 -0.77 -18.34
C ARG A 442 33.06 -2.02 -17.49
N VAL A 443 32.94 -3.16 -18.15
CA VAL A 443 32.95 -4.46 -17.48
C VAL A 443 34.36 -5.01 -17.61
N PHE A 444 35.08 -5.09 -16.49
CA PHE A 444 36.38 -5.77 -16.44
C PHE A 444 36.14 -7.27 -16.28
N MET A 445 36.58 -8.04 -17.27
CA MET A 445 36.68 -9.50 -17.11
C MET A 445 38.01 -9.77 -16.43
N GLU A 446 38.04 -9.77 -15.09
CA GLU A 446 39.18 -10.34 -14.38
C GLU A 446 39.24 -11.83 -14.71
N THR A 447 40.30 -12.23 -15.41
CA THR A 447 40.67 -13.63 -15.61
C THR A 447 40.91 -14.25 -14.23
N LEU A 448 39.90 -14.90 -13.67
CA LEU A 448 40.03 -15.70 -12.45
C LEU A 448 40.84 -16.95 -12.78
N CYS A 449 42.17 -16.79 -12.81
CA CYS A 449 43.14 -17.87 -12.72
C CYS A 449 43.36 -18.25 -11.24
N THR A 450 42.29 -18.60 -10.53
CA THR A 450 42.38 -19.21 -9.20
C THR A 450 41.74 -20.58 -9.26
N GLY A 451 42.54 -21.62 -9.03
CA GLY A 451 42.25 -23.05 -9.26
C GLY A 451 41.22 -23.65 -8.32
N SER A 452 40.06 -23.01 -8.17
CA SER A 452 39.00 -23.43 -7.23
C SER A 452 37.59 -23.24 -7.79
N SER A 453 37.44 -23.02 -9.10
CA SER A 453 36.13 -22.98 -9.76
C SER A 453 35.77 -24.36 -10.35
N PRO A 454 34.55 -24.89 -10.15
CA PRO A 454 34.11 -26.17 -10.73
C PRO A 454 34.19 -26.21 -12.27
N ILE A 455 34.21 -25.05 -12.93
CA ILE A 455 34.37 -24.93 -14.39
C ILE A 455 35.82 -25.15 -14.82
N TRP A 456 36.80 -24.73 -14.00
CA TRP A 456 38.21 -24.94 -14.26
C TRP A 456 38.56 -26.45 -14.24
N GLU A 457 37.98 -27.21 -13.30
CA GLU A 457 38.12 -28.68 -13.25
C GLU A 457 37.42 -29.40 -14.42
N ALA A 458 36.27 -28.89 -14.88
CA ALA A 458 35.56 -29.45 -16.03
C ALA A 458 36.31 -29.22 -17.36
N ASN A 459 36.93 -28.04 -17.53
CA ASN A 459 37.66 -27.67 -18.75
C ASN A 459 38.94 -28.51 -18.94
N HIS A 460 39.55 -28.97 -17.84
CA HIS A 460 40.74 -29.83 -17.89
C HIS A 460 40.46 -31.31 -18.21
N LYS A 461 39.21 -31.77 -18.15
CA LYS A 461 38.82 -33.17 -18.45
C LYS A 461 38.33 -33.41 -19.88
N ILE A 462 38.14 -32.35 -20.68
CA ILE A 462 37.67 -32.45 -22.06
C ILE A 462 38.87 -32.43 -22.99
N ASN A 463 39.21 -33.52 -23.68
CA ASN A 463 40.39 -33.57 -24.55
C ASN A 463 40.15 -32.96 -25.95
N ASN A 464 38.91 -32.63 -26.30
CA ASN A 464 38.55 -32.05 -27.59
C ASN A 464 38.51 -30.52 -27.52
N ARG A 465 39.36 -29.87 -28.31
CA ARG A 465 39.46 -28.40 -28.41
C ARG A 465 38.16 -27.74 -28.86
N ALA A 466 37.43 -28.35 -29.80
CA ALA A 466 36.17 -27.78 -30.30
C ALA A 466 35.07 -27.78 -29.23
N GLU A 467 35.02 -28.81 -28.39
CA GLU A 467 34.07 -28.87 -27.26
C GLU A 467 34.41 -27.86 -26.17
N ARG A 468 35.71 -27.62 -25.88
CA ARG A 468 36.12 -26.55 -24.95
C ARG A 468 35.73 -25.17 -25.48
N GLU A 469 35.97 -24.91 -26.75
CA GLU A 469 35.60 -23.64 -27.39
C GLU A 469 34.07 -23.45 -27.41
N HIS A 470 33.30 -24.52 -27.63
CA HIS A 470 31.84 -24.49 -27.59
C HIS A 470 31.28 -24.29 -26.16
N LEU A 471 31.88 -24.92 -25.14
CA LEU A 471 31.52 -24.71 -23.74
C LEU A 471 31.84 -23.28 -23.28
N LEU A 472 32.97 -22.73 -23.70
CA LEU A 472 33.31 -21.33 -23.46
C LEU A 472 32.31 -20.41 -24.18
N LEU A 473 31.98 -20.66 -25.44
CA LEU A 473 30.99 -19.88 -26.19
C LEU A 473 29.59 -19.92 -25.56
N VAL A 474 29.13 -21.08 -25.09
CA VAL A 474 27.86 -21.23 -24.36
C VAL A 474 27.90 -20.48 -23.03
N TRP A 475 29.03 -20.53 -22.33
CA TRP A 475 29.21 -19.80 -21.07
C TRP A 475 29.27 -18.28 -21.27
N PHE A 476 30.00 -17.81 -22.28
CA PHE A 476 30.09 -16.40 -22.67
C PHE A 476 28.76 -15.85 -23.18
N SER A 477 28.00 -16.64 -23.96
CA SER A 477 26.68 -16.24 -24.43
C SER A 477 25.65 -16.23 -23.30
N GLY A 478 25.73 -17.16 -22.34
CA GLY A 478 24.93 -17.14 -21.12
C GLY A 478 25.19 -15.90 -20.26
N LEU A 479 26.46 -15.57 -20.01
CA LEU A 479 26.86 -14.36 -19.29
C LEU A 479 26.43 -13.08 -20.01
N LEU A 480 26.60 -13.03 -21.34
CA LEU A 480 26.18 -11.90 -22.16
C LEU A 480 24.66 -11.70 -22.11
N LEU A 481 23.88 -12.78 -22.25
CA LEU A 481 22.43 -12.75 -22.16
C LEU A 481 21.99 -12.29 -20.77
N GLN A 482 22.65 -12.76 -19.72
CA GLN A 482 22.33 -12.41 -18.34
C GLN A 482 22.73 -10.96 -18.00
N SER A 483 23.85 -10.46 -18.53
CA SER A 483 24.23 -9.05 -18.42
C SER A 483 23.30 -8.13 -19.21
N ILE A 484 22.87 -8.53 -20.41
CA ILE A 484 21.88 -7.79 -21.21
C ILE A 484 20.53 -7.78 -20.49
N VAL A 485 20.07 -8.93 -19.97
CA VAL A 485 18.84 -9.00 -19.16
C VAL A 485 18.98 -8.14 -17.92
N THR A 486 20.13 -8.12 -17.24
CA THR A 486 20.35 -7.27 -16.07
C THR A 486 20.36 -5.78 -16.43
N LEU A 487 20.97 -5.40 -17.55
CA LEU A 487 20.98 -4.01 -18.04
C LEU A 487 19.60 -3.55 -18.52
N VAL A 488 18.84 -4.43 -19.18
CA VAL A 488 17.44 -4.20 -19.57
C VAL A 488 16.56 -4.13 -18.34
N VAL A 489 16.75 -5.00 -17.36
CA VAL A 489 16.06 -4.97 -16.07
C VAL A 489 16.40 -3.68 -15.32
N ILE A 490 17.64 -3.22 -15.28
CA ILE A 490 18.01 -1.93 -14.67
C ILE A 490 17.42 -0.74 -15.44
N CYS A 491 17.45 -0.75 -16.78
CA CYS A 491 16.87 0.32 -17.61
C CYS A 491 15.33 0.33 -17.58
N CYS A 492 14.68 -0.83 -17.43
CA CYS A 492 13.23 -0.97 -17.33
C CYS A 492 12.73 -0.74 -15.89
N ILE A 493 13.50 -1.11 -14.87
CA ILE A 493 13.24 -0.77 -13.45
C ILE A 493 13.43 0.73 -13.21
N GLY A 494 14.32 1.39 -13.97
CA GLY A 494 14.44 2.86 -13.98
C GLY A 494 13.16 3.59 -14.37
N ASN A 495 12.13 2.90 -14.90
CA ASN A 495 10.83 3.47 -15.25
C ASN A 495 9.60 2.78 -14.60
N THR A 496 9.74 1.80 -13.68
CA THR A 496 8.62 1.30 -12.84
C THR A 496 9.11 0.44 -11.66
N PRO A 497 8.55 0.55 -10.42
CA PRO A 497 8.96 -0.26 -9.29
C PRO A 497 8.07 -1.51 -9.13
N CYS A 498 8.65 -2.71 -9.23
CA CYS A 498 8.06 -3.96 -8.77
C CYS A 498 9.14 -4.80 -8.10
N PHE A 499 9.01 -5.05 -6.79
CA PHE A 499 9.88 -5.93 -6.01
C PHE A 499 9.27 -7.34 -5.94
N VAL A 500 10.08 -8.35 -6.25
CA VAL A 500 9.85 -9.77 -5.89
C VAL A 500 10.51 -10.00 -4.50
N PRO A 501 9.88 -10.74 -3.56
CA PRO A 501 10.30 -10.79 -2.16
C PRO A 501 11.60 -11.59 -1.89
N PRO A 502 12.32 -11.29 -0.79
CA PRO A 502 13.57 -11.95 -0.43
C PRO A 502 13.38 -13.32 0.24
N LEU A 503 14.23 -14.28 -0.14
CA LEU A 503 14.47 -15.52 0.61
C LEU A 503 15.33 -15.22 1.85
N ILE A 504 14.87 -15.71 3.00
CA ILE A 504 15.48 -15.58 4.33
C ILE A 504 16.80 -16.36 4.38
N LEU A 505 17.86 -15.76 4.93
CA LEU A 505 19.07 -16.45 5.40
C LEU A 505 19.43 -15.94 6.81
N GLU A 506 19.50 -16.87 7.75
CA GLU A 506 19.83 -16.66 9.17
C GLU A 506 21.23 -16.03 9.35
N GLN A 507 21.35 -15.08 10.28
CA GLN A 507 22.63 -14.62 10.80
C GLN A 507 23.20 -15.65 11.78
N VAL A 508 24.30 -16.31 11.39
CA VAL A 508 25.19 -17.01 12.33
C VAL A 508 26.27 -16.03 12.77
N THR A 509 26.29 -15.67 14.05
CA THR A 509 27.38 -14.93 14.68
C THR A 509 28.56 -15.86 14.94
N LEU A 510 29.72 -15.58 14.33
CA LEU A 510 30.99 -16.24 14.65
C LEU A 510 31.92 -15.25 15.37
N HIS A 511 32.31 -15.58 16.60
CA HIS A 511 33.34 -14.87 17.35
C HIS A 511 34.73 -15.09 16.75
N PRO A 512 35.64 -14.10 16.81
CA PRO A 512 37.01 -14.25 16.31
C PRO A 512 37.85 -15.19 17.21
N PRO A 513 38.75 -16.00 16.63
CA PRO A 513 39.61 -16.91 17.39
C PRO A 513 40.73 -16.16 18.12
N SER A 514 40.95 -16.55 19.37
CA SER A 514 42.06 -16.16 20.23
C SER A 514 43.42 -16.67 19.70
N PRO A 515 44.51 -15.89 19.82
CA PRO A 515 45.85 -16.34 19.43
C PRO A 515 46.40 -17.38 20.41
N SER A 516 46.93 -18.48 19.86
CA SER A 516 47.60 -19.57 20.58
C SER A 516 48.94 -19.14 21.22
N PRO A 517 49.32 -19.72 22.38
CA PRO A 517 50.46 -19.27 23.17
C PRO A 517 51.80 -19.81 22.66
N GLY A 518 52.76 -18.90 22.46
CA GLY A 518 54.17 -19.22 22.27
C GLY A 518 54.84 -19.60 23.58
N THR A 519 55.57 -20.71 23.55
CA THR A 519 56.26 -21.34 24.67
C THR A 519 57.53 -20.60 25.08
N GLY A 520 57.65 -20.31 26.39
CA GLY A 520 58.86 -20.53 27.17
C GLY A 520 59.94 -19.44 27.18
N LYS A 521 60.06 -18.73 28.31
CA LYS A 521 61.03 -18.99 29.39
C LYS A 521 61.20 -17.73 30.26
N ALA A 522 60.91 -17.88 31.55
CA ALA A 522 61.37 -17.00 32.64
C ALA A 522 62.91 -17.11 32.80
N PRO A 523 63.64 -16.28 33.59
CA PRO A 523 63.27 -15.86 34.95
C PRO A 523 63.76 -14.49 35.46
N ALA A 524 63.32 -14.18 36.70
CA ALA A 524 63.97 -13.39 37.76
C ALA A 524 64.25 -11.89 37.47
N VAL A 525 63.94 -10.93 38.35
CA VAL A 525 63.86 -10.85 39.82
C VAL A 525 62.73 -9.89 40.21
#